data_AF-A0A1M6DV55-F1
#
_entry.id   AF-A0A1M6DV55-F1
#
_cell.length_a   1.000
_cell.length_b   1.000
_cell.length_c   1.000
_cell.angle_alpha   90.00
_cell.angle_beta   90.00
_cell.angle_gamma   90.00
#
_symmetry.space_group_name_H-M   'P 1'
#
loop_
_entity.id
_entity.type
_entity.pdbx_description
1 polymer ?
#
loop_
_entity_poly.entity_id
_entity_poly.type
_entity_poly.pdbx_seq_one_letter_code
_entity_poly.pdbx_strand_id
1 'polypeptide(L)'
;MKTLSGRCIRPFSSAFAVMQTIVSCEHLLGCIAANRRVAEEKKLLLRINACKGKINQYIKRNLVIGQNISRPYTLLLLSDRWDYRSILEVMLADLRIDGLAGEIQALVWSDMQDYFGRFVPECEELFTIDTRLLSPPAYINQVLQEYVNTFRFTKTMGRAVNKICRKSLSQTGLSPVLQQLAGRMDWGSLLLSRFACSPPEQTERLQRQVDECLHGVLSHWATQITHQYQEAVAEVYYRFYDEYTGNNEELPTINKYKLVHWQSRKKRHSLYKVPYAV
;
A
#
# COMPACT_ATOMS: atom_id res chain seq x y z
N MET A 1 -17.33 94.69 -14.22
CA MET A 1 -16.47 93.49 -14.07
C MET A 1 -17.03 92.64 -12.95
N LYS A 2 -17.46 91.40 -13.25
CA LYS A 2 -17.94 90.43 -12.25
C LYS A 2 -16.92 89.30 -12.17
N THR A 3 -16.30 89.10 -11.02
CA THR A 3 -15.53 87.89 -10.71
C THR A 3 -16.31 87.04 -9.72
N LEU A 4 -16.50 85.78 -10.11
CA LEU A 4 -17.28 84.76 -9.42
C LEU A 4 -16.60 84.36 -8.10
N SER A 5 -17.11 84.83 -6.97
CA SER A 5 -16.91 84.17 -5.68
C SER A 5 -18.17 83.36 -5.34
N GLY A 6 -17.99 82.14 -4.85
CA GLY A 6 -19.07 81.34 -4.28
C GLY A 6 -19.46 80.10 -5.08
N ARG A 7 -18.62 79.06 -5.00
CA ARG A 7 -19.12 77.68 -4.93
C ARG A 7 -18.38 76.96 -3.81
N CYS A 8 -18.99 76.95 -2.63
CA CYS A 8 -18.65 75.98 -1.60
C CYS A 8 -18.85 74.59 -2.17
N ILE A 9 -17.76 73.92 -2.52
CA ILE A 9 -17.76 72.47 -2.75
C ILE A 9 -18.05 71.87 -1.37
N ARG A 10 -19.26 71.35 -1.16
CA ARG A 10 -19.55 70.55 0.03
C ARG A 10 -18.55 69.39 0.04
N PRO A 11 -17.82 69.13 1.13
CA PRO A 11 -17.00 67.93 1.21
C PRO A 11 -17.95 66.75 1.05
N PHE A 12 -17.68 65.90 0.07
CA PHE A 12 -18.35 64.61 -0.04
C PHE A 12 -18.26 63.93 1.33
N SER A 13 -19.44 63.60 1.86
CA SER A 13 -19.68 63.16 3.23
C SER A 13 -18.66 62.15 3.72
N SER A 14 -18.19 62.33 4.96
CA SER A 14 -17.39 61.37 5.74
C SER A 14 -17.92 59.94 5.68
N ALA A 15 -19.22 59.74 5.50
CA ALA A 15 -19.85 58.44 5.33
C ALA A 15 -19.33 57.63 4.12
N PHE A 16 -18.96 58.27 3.00
CA PHE A 16 -18.41 57.58 1.82
C PHE A 16 -16.95 57.17 2.03
N ALA A 17 -16.15 58.02 2.68
CA ALA A 17 -14.78 57.69 3.06
C ALA A 17 -14.74 56.59 4.15
N VAL A 18 -15.70 56.62 5.09
CA VAL A 18 -15.90 55.58 6.11
C VAL A 18 -16.40 54.27 5.49
N MET A 19 -17.34 54.29 4.53
CA MET A 19 -17.74 53.08 3.79
C MET A 19 -16.60 52.50 2.94
N GLN A 20 -15.82 53.32 2.23
CA GLN A 20 -14.67 52.83 1.45
C GLN A 20 -13.56 52.25 2.34
N THR A 21 -13.31 52.84 3.52
CA THR A 21 -12.33 52.29 4.47
C THR A 21 -12.84 51.03 5.16
N ILE A 22 -14.12 50.92 5.50
CA ILE A 22 -14.71 49.70 6.05
C ILE A 22 -14.67 48.55 5.04
N VAL A 23 -15.04 48.80 3.77
CA VAL A 23 -14.96 47.79 2.70
C VAL A 23 -13.51 47.37 2.42
N SER A 24 -12.55 48.30 2.51
CA SER A 24 -11.12 48.02 2.41
C SER A 24 -10.61 47.16 3.57
N CYS A 25 -11.00 47.47 4.81
CA CYS A 25 -10.61 46.71 6.00
C CYS A 25 -11.24 45.32 6.02
N GLU A 26 -12.53 45.17 5.68
CA GLU A 26 -13.19 43.87 5.54
C GLU A 26 -12.53 43.01 4.46
N HIS A 27 -12.15 43.61 3.33
CA HIS A 27 -11.43 42.92 2.27
C HIS A 27 -10.02 42.49 2.71
N LEU A 28 -9.29 43.35 3.42
CA LEU A 28 -7.98 43.03 3.99
C LEU A 28 -8.07 41.93 5.06
N LEU A 29 -9.07 42.00 5.94
CA LEU A 29 -9.35 40.95 6.93
C LEU A 29 -9.69 39.62 6.24
N GLY A 30 -10.47 39.65 5.16
CA GLY A 30 -10.76 38.49 4.32
C GLY A 30 -9.50 37.90 3.67
N CYS A 31 -8.61 38.74 3.15
CA CYS A 31 -7.32 38.30 2.59
C CYS A 31 -6.37 37.74 3.65
N ILE A 32 -6.30 38.36 4.84
CA ILE A 32 -5.50 37.87 5.98
C ILE A 32 -6.05 36.51 6.46
N ALA A 33 -7.37 36.37 6.60
CA ALA A 33 -8.02 35.12 6.97
C ALA A 33 -7.75 34.01 5.94
N ALA A 34 -7.86 34.31 4.64
CA ALA A 34 -7.54 33.37 3.57
C ALA A 34 -6.06 32.93 3.61
N ASN A 35 -5.13 33.87 3.82
CA ASN A 35 -3.71 33.56 3.93
C ASN A 35 -3.39 32.72 5.17
N ARG A 36 -4.06 32.99 6.30
CA ARG A 36 -3.94 32.16 7.51
C ARG A 36 -4.43 30.74 7.27
N ARG A 37 -5.58 30.57 6.61
CA ARG A 37 -6.11 29.25 6.22
C ARG A 37 -5.13 28.47 5.34
N VAL A 38 -4.59 29.10 4.29
CA VAL A 38 -3.58 28.47 3.43
C VAL A 38 -2.33 28.06 4.20
N ALA A 39 -1.90 28.87 5.18
CA ALA A 39 -0.75 28.53 6.02
C ALA A 39 -1.05 27.34 6.95
N GLU A 40 -2.26 27.26 7.50
CA GLU A 40 -2.71 26.12 8.34
C GLU A 40 -2.88 24.84 7.53
N GLU A 41 -3.48 24.90 6.34
CA GLU A 41 -3.59 23.76 5.43
C GLU A 41 -2.22 23.20 5.03
N LYS A 42 -1.22 24.08 4.82
CA LYS A 42 0.16 23.64 4.58
C LYS A 42 0.77 22.93 5.78
N LYS A 43 0.53 23.41 7.00
CA LYS A 43 0.99 22.75 8.25
C LYS A 43 0.32 21.39 8.41
N LEU A 44 -0.98 21.31 8.15
CA LEU A 44 -1.75 20.06 8.17
C LEU A 44 -1.18 19.04 7.19
N LEU A 45 -0.93 19.45 5.94
CA LEU A 45 -0.36 18.58 4.92
C LEU A 45 1.04 18.05 5.30
N LEU A 46 1.89 18.90 5.88
CA LEU A 46 3.19 18.46 6.40
C LEU A 46 3.05 17.40 7.50
N ARG A 47 2.07 17.58 8.40
CA ARG A 47 1.80 16.63 9.48
C ARG A 47 1.28 15.29 8.96
N ILE A 48 0.30 15.33 8.04
CA ILE A 48 -0.21 14.14 7.34
C ILE A 48 0.95 13.38 6.68
N ASN A 49 1.83 14.09 5.94
CA ASN A 49 2.96 13.45 5.27
C ASN A 49 3.96 12.82 6.26
N ALA A 50 4.22 13.47 7.39
CA ALA A 50 5.06 12.91 8.44
C ALA A 50 4.44 11.64 9.04
N CYS A 51 3.12 11.65 9.31
CA CYS A 51 2.38 10.49 9.81
C CYS A 51 2.39 9.32 8.81
N LYS A 52 2.13 9.60 7.52
CA LYS A 52 2.26 8.62 6.42
C LYS A 52 3.66 8.01 6.36
N GLY A 53 4.69 8.81 6.60
CA GLY A 53 6.08 8.35 6.70
C GLY A 53 6.31 7.36 7.83
N LYS A 54 5.77 7.61 9.03
CA LYS A 54 5.84 6.70 10.17
C LYS A 54 5.12 5.38 9.88
N ILE A 55 3.92 5.44 9.31
CA ILE A 55 3.12 4.25 8.96
C ILE A 55 3.85 3.37 7.94
N ASN A 56 4.42 3.97 6.90
CA ASN A 56 5.22 3.23 5.93
C ASN A 56 6.40 2.50 6.60
N GLN A 57 7.05 3.10 7.61
CA GLN A 57 8.10 2.42 8.37
C GLN A 57 7.56 1.23 9.19
N TYR A 58 6.40 1.36 9.84
CA TYR A 58 5.75 0.26 10.56
C TYR A 58 5.38 -0.90 9.64
N ILE A 59 4.78 -0.61 8.49
CA ILE A 59 4.40 -1.64 7.51
C ILE A 59 5.64 -2.34 6.97
N LYS A 60 6.71 -1.60 6.65
CA LYS A 60 7.99 -2.19 6.21
C LYS A 60 8.61 -3.11 7.25
N ARG A 61 8.53 -2.76 8.54
CA ARG A 61 9.02 -3.64 9.62
C ARG A 61 8.23 -4.95 9.67
N ASN A 62 6.91 -4.88 9.57
CA ASN A 62 6.06 -6.08 9.52
C ASN A 62 6.31 -6.92 8.25
N LEU A 63 6.52 -6.27 7.10
CA LEU A 63 6.90 -6.96 5.86
C LEU A 63 8.19 -7.76 6.01
N VAL A 64 9.23 -7.20 6.65
CA VAL A 64 10.50 -7.90 6.88
C VAL A 64 10.30 -9.16 7.73
N ILE A 65 9.42 -9.10 8.74
CA ILE A 65 9.07 -10.27 9.55
C ILE A 65 8.41 -11.34 8.68
N GLY A 66 7.44 -10.96 7.85
CA GLY A 66 6.76 -11.87 6.92
C GLY A 66 7.70 -12.48 5.88
N GLN A 67 8.67 -11.72 5.37
CA GLN A 67 9.67 -12.19 4.42
C GLN A 67 10.63 -13.21 5.06
N ASN A 68 11.02 -13.01 6.32
CA ASN A 68 11.91 -13.94 7.02
C ASN A 68 11.29 -15.34 7.23
N ILE A 69 9.96 -15.45 7.20
CA ILE A 69 9.22 -16.70 7.34
C ILE A 69 8.70 -17.26 6.00
N SER A 70 9.15 -16.73 4.85
CA SER A 70 8.72 -17.18 3.52
C SER A 70 9.13 -18.64 3.21
N ARG A 71 10.29 -19.06 3.73
CA ARG A 71 10.90 -20.35 3.39
C ARG A 71 10.07 -21.57 3.82
N PRO A 72 9.46 -21.60 5.02
CA PRO A 72 8.44 -22.58 5.38
C PRO A 72 7.31 -22.71 4.33
N TYR A 73 6.77 -21.59 3.83
CA TYR A 73 5.70 -21.59 2.83
C TYR A 73 6.16 -22.18 1.49
N THR A 74 7.36 -21.83 1.05
CA THR A 74 8.01 -22.42 -0.12
C THR A 74 8.07 -23.94 -0.01
N LEU A 75 8.49 -24.46 1.14
CA LEU A 75 8.56 -25.91 1.36
C LEU A 75 7.18 -26.58 1.37
N LEU A 76 6.17 -25.92 1.94
CA LEU A 76 4.79 -26.43 1.93
C LEU A 76 4.21 -26.49 0.52
N LEU A 77 4.40 -25.45 -0.31
CA LEU A 77 3.98 -25.43 -1.71
C LEU A 77 4.61 -26.57 -2.52
N LEU A 78 5.90 -26.83 -2.30
CA LEU A 78 6.64 -27.88 -3.00
C LEU A 78 6.39 -29.30 -2.44
N SER A 79 5.64 -29.42 -1.34
CA SER A 79 5.33 -30.70 -0.70
C SER A 79 4.11 -31.42 -1.29
N ASP A 80 3.36 -30.77 -2.18
CA ASP A 80 2.09 -31.23 -2.77
C ASP A 80 0.94 -31.40 -1.78
N ARG A 81 1.12 -31.02 -0.50
CA ARG A 81 0.09 -31.12 0.53
C ARG A 81 -0.80 -29.89 0.62
N TRP A 82 -0.34 -28.78 0.07
CA TRP A 82 -1.00 -27.49 0.15
C TRP A 82 -1.13 -26.90 -1.25
N ASP A 83 -2.33 -26.44 -1.56
CA ASP A 83 -2.55 -25.62 -2.74
C ASP A 83 -2.12 -24.17 -2.48
N TYR A 84 -1.90 -23.45 -3.57
CA TYR A 84 -1.43 -22.08 -3.53
C TYR A 84 -2.36 -21.14 -2.75
N ARG A 85 -3.67 -21.28 -2.92
CA ARG A 85 -4.65 -20.40 -2.28
C ARG A 85 -4.62 -20.56 -0.77
N SER A 86 -4.59 -21.80 -0.28
CA SER A 86 -4.46 -22.06 1.16
C SER A 86 -3.18 -21.47 1.75
N ILE A 87 -2.06 -21.52 1.03
CA ILE A 87 -0.79 -20.92 1.51
C ILE A 87 -0.89 -19.40 1.59
N LEU A 88 -1.52 -18.75 0.61
CA LEU A 88 -1.76 -17.31 0.69
C LEU A 88 -2.61 -16.92 1.88
N GLU A 89 -3.68 -17.67 2.15
CA GLU A 89 -4.58 -17.40 3.28
C GLU A 89 -3.83 -17.49 4.62
N VAL A 90 -2.94 -18.49 4.76
CA VAL A 90 -2.06 -18.60 5.95
C VAL A 90 -1.05 -17.45 6.01
N MET A 91 -0.39 -17.12 4.90
CA MET A 91 0.55 -15.99 4.84
C MET A 91 -0.12 -14.68 5.23
N LEU A 92 -1.36 -14.46 4.79
CA LEU A 92 -2.13 -13.26 5.09
C LEU A 92 -2.53 -13.21 6.57
N ALA A 93 -2.89 -14.34 7.17
CA ALA A 93 -3.16 -14.44 8.60
C ALA A 93 -1.91 -14.15 9.44
N ASP A 94 -0.75 -14.66 9.02
CA ASP A 94 0.54 -14.45 9.69
C ASP A 94 1.03 -13.00 9.64
N LEU A 95 0.55 -12.18 8.69
CA LEU A 95 0.83 -10.75 8.67
C LEU A 95 0.15 -9.98 9.80
N ARG A 96 -0.79 -10.59 10.55
CA ARG A 96 -1.46 -10.00 11.72
C ARG A 96 -1.98 -8.58 11.46
N ILE A 97 -2.70 -8.42 10.35
CA ILE A 97 -3.19 -7.12 9.87
C ILE A 97 -4.03 -6.40 10.95
N ASP A 98 -4.81 -7.13 11.74
CA ASP A 98 -5.61 -6.56 12.83
C ASP A 98 -4.73 -5.93 13.93
N GLY A 99 -3.61 -6.58 14.26
CA GLY A 99 -2.63 -6.03 15.20
C GLY A 99 -1.97 -4.76 14.65
N LEU A 100 -1.63 -4.78 13.36
CA LEU A 100 -1.11 -3.60 12.66
C LEU A 100 -2.11 -2.43 12.64
N ALA A 101 -3.41 -2.72 12.49
CA ALA A 101 -4.46 -1.72 12.51
C ALA A 101 -4.50 -0.97 13.86
N GLY A 102 -4.48 -1.72 14.97
CA GLY A 102 -4.47 -1.13 16.32
C GLY A 102 -3.22 -0.27 16.58
N GLU A 103 -2.04 -0.72 16.15
CA GLU A 103 -0.80 0.05 16.28
C GLU A 103 -0.83 1.36 15.47
N ILE A 104 -1.30 1.30 14.21
CA ILE A 104 -1.41 2.47 13.34
C ILE A 104 -2.45 3.44 13.89
N GLN A 105 -3.59 2.95 14.35
CA GLN A 105 -4.62 3.77 14.96
C GLN A 105 -4.09 4.52 16.18
N ALA A 106 -3.42 3.83 17.11
CA ALA A 106 -2.83 4.44 18.29
C ALA A 106 -1.78 5.50 17.92
N LEU A 107 -0.99 5.26 16.87
CA LEU A 107 -0.03 6.22 16.35
C LEU A 107 -0.70 7.47 15.77
N VAL A 108 -1.73 7.30 14.94
CA VAL A 108 -2.47 8.42 14.35
C VAL A 108 -3.17 9.22 15.44
N TRP A 109 -3.79 8.52 16.38
CA TRP A 109 -4.45 9.12 17.53
C TRP A 109 -3.52 10.02 18.33
N SER A 110 -2.36 9.49 18.74
CA SER A 110 -1.36 10.26 19.48
C SER A 110 -0.89 11.47 18.68
N ASP A 111 -0.62 11.30 17.38
CA ASP A 111 -0.11 12.36 16.51
C ASP A 111 -1.14 13.49 16.31
N MET A 112 -2.44 13.14 16.28
CA MET A 112 -3.56 14.07 16.21
C MET A 112 -3.84 14.77 17.55
N GLN A 113 -3.81 14.05 18.66
CA GLN A 113 -3.96 14.65 19.99
C GLN A 113 -2.87 15.69 20.24
N ASP A 114 -1.64 15.41 19.84
CA ASP A 114 -0.53 16.36 19.91
C ASP A 114 -0.76 17.60 19.04
N TYR A 115 -1.35 17.44 17.85
CA TYR A 115 -1.54 18.54 16.89
C TYR A 115 -2.76 19.42 17.22
N PHE A 116 -3.88 18.80 17.56
CA PHE A 116 -5.14 19.50 17.83
C PHE A 116 -5.39 19.78 19.32
N GLY A 117 -4.60 19.19 20.22
CA GLY A 117 -4.72 19.37 21.68
C GLY A 117 -5.99 18.76 22.27
N ARG A 118 -6.65 17.84 21.58
CA ARG A 118 -7.94 17.25 21.98
C ARG A 118 -7.99 15.75 21.68
N PHE A 119 -8.87 15.07 22.42
CA PHE A 119 -9.23 13.68 22.16
C PHE A 119 -9.97 13.62 20.81
N VAL A 120 -9.51 12.75 19.91
CA VAL A 120 -10.15 12.50 18.60
C VAL A 120 -11.38 11.60 18.83
N PRO A 121 -12.43 11.59 18.00
CA PRO A 121 -13.47 10.56 18.09
C PRO A 121 -12.95 9.18 17.62
N GLU A 122 -13.62 8.11 18.03
CA GLU A 122 -13.33 6.74 17.60
C GLU A 122 -13.37 6.64 16.07
N CYS A 123 -12.22 6.36 15.44
CA CYS A 123 -12.05 6.23 14.00
C CYS A 123 -11.67 4.79 13.58
N GLU A 124 -11.96 3.80 14.44
CA GLU A 124 -11.57 2.39 14.28
C GLU A 124 -11.96 1.81 12.92
N GLU A 125 -13.17 2.13 12.46
CA GLU A 125 -13.69 1.66 11.18
C GLU A 125 -12.84 2.09 9.98
N LEU A 126 -12.17 3.25 10.05
CA LEU A 126 -11.34 3.77 8.95
C LEU A 126 -9.99 3.06 8.85
N PHE A 127 -9.52 2.46 9.95
CA PHE A 127 -8.27 1.71 9.99
C PHE A 127 -8.47 0.20 9.78
N THR A 128 -9.72 -0.26 9.75
CA THR A 128 -10.03 -1.66 9.49
C THR A 128 -9.86 -1.95 8.01
N ILE A 129 -8.89 -2.81 7.68
CA ILE A 129 -8.65 -3.25 6.29
C ILE A 129 -9.47 -4.50 6.01
N ASP A 130 -10.30 -4.47 4.96
CA ASP A 130 -10.89 -5.69 4.43
C ASP A 130 -9.81 -6.51 3.72
N THR A 131 -9.29 -7.52 4.42
CA THR A 131 -8.26 -8.44 3.93
C THR A 131 -8.70 -9.21 2.69
N ARG A 132 -10.01 -9.30 2.41
CA ARG A 132 -10.55 -9.93 1.19
C ARG A 132 -10.23 -9.13 -0.08
N LEU A 133 -9.95 -7.83 0.07
CA LEU A 133 -9.54 -6.95 -1.04
C LEU A 133 -8.06 -7.09 -1.38
N LEU A 134 -7.28 -7.77 -0.54
CA LEU A 134 -5.85 -7.99 -0.78
C LEU A 134 -5.65 -9.13 -1.77
N SER A 135 -5.67 -8.80 -3.06
CA SER A 135 -5.40 -9.76 -4.12
C SER A 135 -3.91 -9.87 -4.40
N PRO A 136 -3.36 -11.08 -4.60
CA PRO A 136 -2.02 -11.24 -5.14
C PRO A 136 -1.96 -10.72 -6.60
N PRO A 137 -0.76 -10.51 -7.17
CA PRO A 137 -0.62 -10.15 -8.58
C PRO A 137 -1.26 -11.19 -9.51
N ALA A 138 -2.02 -10.77 -10.52
CA ALA A 138 -2.84 -11.67 -11.35
C ALA A 138 -2.06 -12.83 -12.02
N TYR A 139 -0.79 -12.62 -12.37
CA TYR A 139 0.05 -13.62 -13.04
C TYR A 139 0.66 -14.65 -12.08
N ILE A 140 0.68 -14.39 -10.78
CA ILE A 140 1.52 -15.16 -9.85
C ILE A 140 1.03 -16.60 -9.71
N ASN A 141 -0.27 -16.85 -9.81
CA ASN A 141 -0.85 -18.18 -9.71
C ASN A 141 -0.30 -19.09 -10.82
N GLN A 142 -0.22 -18.57 -12.04
CA GLN A 142 0.28 -19.32 -13.19
C GLN A 142 1.77 -19.61 -13.03
N VAL A 143 2.56 -18.58 -12.69
CA VAL A 143 4.01 -18.70 -12.51
C VAL A 143 4.38 -19.68 -11.40
N LEU A 144 3.72 -19.58 -10.23
CA LEU A 144 3.97 -20.50 -9.12
C LEU A 144 3.57 -21.93 -9.47
N GLN A 145 2.44 -22.11 -10.17
CA GLN A 145 2.00 -23.43 -10.63
C GLN A 145 3.02 -24.04 -11.61
N GLU A 146 3.58 -23.25 -12.52
CA GLU A 146 4.63 -23.69 -13.43
C GLU A 146 5.90 -24.12 -12.68
N TYR A 147 6.34 -23.37 -11.67
CA TYR A 147 7.50 -23.75 -10.85
C TYR A 147 7.27 -25.02 -10.05
N VAL A 148 6.10 -25.16 -9.42
CA VAL A 148 5.72 -26.39 -8.69
C VAL A 148 5.67 -27.59 -9.65
N ASN A 149 5.09 -27.43 -10.84
CA ASN A 149 5.05 -28.50 -11.84
C ASN A 149 6.44 -28.86 -12.36
N THR A 150 7.30 -27.87 -12.61
CA THR A 150 8.69 -28.09 -13.04
C THR A 150 9.48 -28.83 -11.97
N PHE A 151 9.26 -28.50 -10.70
CA PHE A 151 9.88 -29.18 -9.56
C PHE A 151 9.49 -30.66 -9.50
N ARG A 152 8.19 -30.96 -9.65
CA ARG A 152 7.66 -32.33 -9.72
C ARG A 152 8.24 -33.11 -10.89
N PHE A 153 8.26 -32.50 -12.07
CA PHE A 153 8.80 -33.12 -13.28
C PHE A 153 10.27 -33.48 -13.10
N THR A 154 11.08 -32.54 -12.61
CA THR A 154 12.52 -32.71 -12.39
C THR A 154 12.81 -33.87 -11.43
N LYS A 155 12.07 -33.92 -10.30
CA LYS A 155 12.20 -34.99 -9.30
C LYS A 155 11.83 -36.35 -9.88
N THR A 156 10.78 -36.40 -10.71
CA THR A 156 10.31 -37.63 -11.35
C THR A 156 11.28 -38.09 -12.44
N MET A 157 11.81 -37.17 -13.24
CA MET A 157 12.79 -37.44 -14.28
C MET A 157 14.08 -38.02 -13.68
N GLY A 158 14.62 -37.42 -12.62
CA GLY A 158 15.81 -37.95 -11.93
C GLY A 158 15.60 -39.37 -11.40
N ARG A 159 14.42 -39.66 -10.83
CA ARG A 159 14.05 -41.01 -10.38
C ARG A 159 13.92 -42.00 -11.54
N ALA A 160 13.34 -41.58 -12.66
CA ALA A 160 13.17 -42.41 -13.85
C ALA A 160 14.54 -42.78 -14.46
N VAL A 161 15.44 -41.80 -14.63
CA VAL A 161 16.81 -42.05 -15.12
C VAL A 161 17.54 -43.01 -14.19
N ASN A 162 17.48 -42.80 -12.88
CA ASN A 162 18.08 -43.73 -11.90
C ASN A 162 17.54 -45.16 -12.03
N LYS A 163 16.22 -45.32 -12.20
CA LYS A 163 15.59 -46.63 -12.38
C LYS A 163 16.04 -47.30 -13.68
N ILE A 164 16.08 -46.56 -14.78
CA ILE A 164 16.49 -47.07 -16.09
C ILE A 164 17.97 -47.50 -16.05
N CYS A 165 18.87 -46.64 -15.57
CA CYS A 165 20.29 -46.96 -15.49
C CYS A 165 20.56 -48.18 -14.60
N ARG A 166 19.90 -48.28 -13.44
CA ARG A 166 20.02 -49.47 -12.57
C ARG A 166 19.53 -50.74 -13.26
N LYS A 167 18.39 -50.69 -13.97
CA LYS A 167 17.86 -51.83 -14.72
C LYS A 167 18.80 -52.24 -15.85
N SER A 168 19.30 -51.29 -16.64
CA SER A 168 20.24 -51.58 -17.73
C SER A 168 21.55 -52.15 -17.22
N LEU A 169 22.14 -51.60 -16.15
CA LEU A 169 23.40 -52.08 -15.58
C LEU A 169 23.27 -53.45 -14.89
N SER A 170 22.08 -53.84 -14.43
CA SER A 170 21.85 -55.19 -13.93
C SER A 170 21.87 -56.26 -15.04
N GLN A 171 21.69 -55.85 -16.30
CA GLN A 171 21.65 -56.74 -17.47
C GLN A 171 23.00 -56.89 -18.19
N THR A 172 24.00 -56.07 -17.86
CA THR A 172 25.31 -56.04 -18.55
C THR A 172 26.34 -57.05 -18.03
N GLY A 173 25.96 -57.93 -17.09
CA GLY A 173 26.86 -58.97 -16.58
C GLY A 173 28.03 -58.45 -15.73
N LEU A 174 27.89 -57.25 -15.14
CA LEU A 174 28.91 -56.66 -14.26
C LEU A 174 29.19 -57.54 -13.03
N SER A 175 30.42 -57.49 -12.52
CA SER A 175 30.77 -58.17 -11.26
C SER A 175 29.92 -57.65 -10.08
N PRO A 176 29.67 -58.46 -9.04
CA PRO A 176 28.79 -58.07 -7.92
C PRO A 176 29.22 -56.76 -7.22
N VAL A 177 30.53 -56.52 -7.13
CA VAL A 177 31.09 -55.29 -6.54
C VAL A 177 30.74 -54.07 -7.39
N LEU A 178 30.88 -54.16 -8.71
CA LEU A 178 30.54 -53.08 -9.63
C LEU A 178 29.02 -52.84 -9.69
N GLN A 179 28.21 -53.89 -9.59
CA GLN A 179 26.74 -53.76 -9.47
C GLN A 179 26.33 -53.03 -8.18
N GLN A 180 26.96 -53.35 -7.04
CA GLN A 180 26.72 -52.63 -5.78
C GLN A 180 27.11 -51.16 -5.86
N LEU A 181 28.27 -50.85 -6.44
CA LEU A 181 28.72 -49.47 -6.63
C LEU A 181 27.76 -48.71 -7.55
N ALA A 182 27.39 -49.29 -8.69
CA ALA A 182 26.41 -48.71 -9.61
C ALA A 182 25.04 -48.49 -8.96
N GLY A 183 24.60 -49.40 -8.07
CA GLY A 183 23.35 -49.25 -7.33
C GLY A 183 23.33 -48.03 -6.40
N ARG A 184 24.50 -47.63 -5.87
CA ARG A 184 24.67 -46.47 -4.97
C ARG A 184 24.83 -45.13 -5.69
N MET A 185 25.13 -45.13 -6.98
CA MET A 185 25.29 -43.91 -7.76
C MET A 185 23.95 -43.25 -8.08
N ASP A 186 23.92 -41.91 -8.05
CA ASP A 186 22.84 -41.09 -8.58
C ASP A 186 23.08 -40.79 -10.07
N TRP A 187 22.79 -41.78 -10.89
CA TRP A 187 22.86 -41.69 -12.36
C TRP A 187 22.01 -40.57 -12.91
N GLY A 188 20.87 -40.28 -12.28
CA GLY A 188 20.00 -39.16 -12.64
C GLY A 188 20.76 -37.84 -12.56
N SER A 189 21.40 -37.57 -11.43
CA SER A 189 22.21 -36.36 -11.26
C SER A 189 23.43 -36.33 -12.17
N LEU A 190 24.15 -37.45 -12.32
CA LEU A 190 25.37 -37.51 -13.10
C LEU A 190 25.15 -37.36 -14.62
N LEU A 191 24.09 -37.98 -15.15
CA LEU A 191 23.80 -37.91 -16.57
C LEU A 191 23.14 -36.58 -16.94
N LEU A 192 22.23 -36.07 -16.10
CA LEU A 192 21.54 -34.82 -16.39
C LEU A 192 22.40 -33.58 -16.13
N SER A 193 23.42 -33.66 -15.26
CA SER A 193 24.38 -32.55 -15.07
C SER A 193 25.16 -32.25 -16.36
N ARG A 194 25.41 -33.24 -17.21
CA ARG A 194 26.03 -33.06 -18.53
C ARG A 194 25.22 -32.18 -19.48
N PHE A 195 23.92 -32.05 -19.23
CA PHE A 195 22.99 -31.22 -19.99
C PHE A 195 22.54 -29.98 -19.22
N ALA A 196 23.24 -29.59 -18.14
CA ALA A 196 22.84 -28.51 -17.24
C ALA A 196 21.44 -28.68 -16.62
N CYS A 197 20.98 -29.93 -16.49
CA CYS A 197 19.67 -30.31 -15.96
C CYS A 197 19.79 -31.16 -14.69
N SER A 198 20.83 -30.93 -13.88
CA SER A 198 21.03 -31.67 -12.63
C SER A 198 19.80 -31.51 -11.71
N PRO A 199 19.11 -32.60 -11.31
CA PRO A 199 17.96 -32.51 -10.42
C PRO A 199 18.21 -31.75 -9.12
N PRO A 200 19.35 -31.90 -8.40
CA PRO A 200 19.58 -31.14 -7.18
C PRO A 200 19.73 -29.64 -7.45
N GLU A 201 20.44 -29.23 -8.50
CA GLU A 201 20.59 -27.80 -8.87
C GLU A 201 19.25 -27.20 -9.28
N GLN A 202 18.47 -27.91 -10.09
CA GLN A 202 17.14 -27.48 -10.53
C GLN A 202 16.17 -27.38 -9.34
N THR A 203 16.24 -28.31 -8.39
CA THR A 203 15.45 -28.29 -7.14
C THR A 203 15.78 -27.03 -6.33
N GLU A 204 17.05 -26.73 -6.12
CA GLU A 204 17.49 -25.55 -5.37
C GLU A 204 17.09 -24.25 -6.07
N ARG A 205 17.28 -24.18 -7.40
CA ARG A 205 16.86 -23.03 -8.20
C ARG A 205 15.37 -22.78 -8.09
N LEU A 206 14.55 -23.81 -8.25
CA LEU A 206 13.08 -23.69 -8.17
C LEU A 206 12.61 -23.30 -6.77
N GLN A 207 13.26 -23.82 -5.72
CA GLN A 207 13.00 -23.37 -4.35
C GLN A 207 13.24 -21.86 -4.19
N ARG A 208 14.37 -21.35 -4.70
CA ARG A 208 14.67 -19.91 -4.67
C ARG A 208 13.65 -19.10 -5.48
N GLN A 209 13.26 -19.56 -6.66
CA GLN A 209 12.29 -18.85 -7.51
C GLN A 209 10.88 -18.80 -6.89
N VAL A 210 10.45 -19.88 -6.24
CA VAL A 210 9.19 -19.89 -5.48
C VAL A 210 9.28 -18.92 -4.30
N ASP A 211 10.40 -18.95 -3.57
CA ASP A 211 10.64 -18.05 -2.43
C ASP A 211 10.61 -16.57 -2.85
N GLU A 212 11.29 -16.22 -3.95
CA GLU A 212 11.26 -14.88 -4.56
C GLU A 212 9.84 -14.47 -4.98
N CYS A 213 9.05 -15.39 -5.54
CA CYS A 213 7.66 -15.12 -5.88
C CYS A 213 6.82 -14.80 -4.63
N LEU A 214 6.98 -15.55 -3.55
CA LEU A 214 6.29 -15.28 -2.29
C LEU A 214 6.71 -13.94 -1.69
N HIS A 215 7.99 -13.58 -1.74
CA HIS A 215 8.46 -12.25 -1.36
C HIS A 215 7.80 -11.15 -2.19
N GLY A 216 7.64 -11.38 -3.50
CA GLY A 216 6.93 -10.48 -4.41
C GLY A 216 5.47 -10.28 -4.01
N VAL A 217 4.75 -11.35 -3.65
CA VAL A 217 3.37 -11.28 -3.16
C VAL A 217 3.29 -10.46 -1.87
N LEU A 218 4.14 -10.76 -0.89
CA LEU A 218 4.17 -10.02 0.38
C LEU A 218 4.44 -8.52 0.16
N SER A 219 5.37 -8.19 -0.75
CA SER A 219 5.69 -6.80 -1.10
C SER A 219 4.53 -6.09 -1.79
N HIS A 220 3.78 -6.82 -2.63
CA HIS A 220 2.58 -6.31 -3.27
C HIS A 220 1.49 -5.99 -2.24
N TRP A 221 1.19 -6.93 -1.34
CA TRP A 221 0.24 -6.69 -0.25
C TRP A 221 0.67 -5.55 0.66
N ALA A 222 1.96 -5.46 1.02
CA ALA A 222 2.46 -4.34 1.82
C ALA A 222 2.22 -2.98 1.12
N THR A 223 2.32 -2.93 -0.21
CA THR A 223 2.02 -1.73 -0.99
C THR A 223 0.53 -1.38 -0.94
N GLN A 224 -0.36 -2.37 -1.10
CA GLN A 224 -1.82 -2.19 -0.98
C GLN A 224 -2.21 -1.69 0.41
N ILE A 225 -1.71 -2.36 1.46
CA ILE A 225 -1.93 -2.00 2.87
C ILE A 225 -1.41 -0.58 3.14
N THR A 226 -0.23 -0.24 2.63
CA THR A 226 0.34 1.12 2.78
C THR A 226 -0.56 2.17 2.15
N HIS A 227 -1.06 1.94 0.94
CA HIS A 227 -1.96 2.88 0.27
C HIS A 227 -3.23 3.11 1.07
N GLN A 228 -3.89 2.03 1.50
CA GLN A 228 -5.14 2.09 2.26
C GLN A 228 -4.96 2.86 3.58
N TYR A 229 -3.92 2.55 4.36
CA TYR A 229 -3.67 3.30 5.60
C TYR A 229 -3.29 4.77 5.35
N GLN A 230 -2.55 5.07 4.29
CA GLN A 230 -2.25 6.47 3.95
C GLN A 230 -3.51 7.26 3.56
N GLU A 231 -4.44 6.63 2.86
CA GLU A 231 -5.75 7.23 2.54
C GLU A 231 -6.56 7.45 3.82
N ALA A 232 -6.67 6.44 4.68
CA ALA A 232 -7.37 6.53 5.96
C ALA A 232 -6.84 7.68 6.84
N VAL A 233 -5.51 7.80 6.96
CA VAL A 233 -4.88 8.89 7.72
C VAL A 233 -5.26 10.25 7.15
N ALA A 234 -5.13 10.42 5.83
CA ALA A 234 -5.48 11.70 5.22
C ALA A 234 -6.95 12.04 5.48
N GLU A 235 -7.84 11.05 5.34
CA GLU A 235 -9.26 11.21 5.59
C GLU A 235 -9.57 11.62 7.03
N VAL A 236 -8.99 10.95 8.03
CA VAL A 236 -9.18 11.29 9.45
C VAL A 236 -8.73 12.72 9.73
N TYR A 237 -7.52 13.10 9.25
CA TYR A 237 -6.99 14.45 9.45
C TYR A 237 -7.86 15.53 8.82
N TYR A 238 -8.37 15.30 7.59
CA TYR A 238 -9.23 16.26 6.91
C TYR A 238 -10.62 16.34 7.53
N ARG A 239 -11.23 15.21 7.92
CA ARG A 239 -12.53 15.20 8.63
C ARG A 239 -12.44 16.02 9.92
N PHE A 240 -11.39 15.80 10.71
CA PHE A 240 -11.20 16.54 11.96
C PHE A 240 -10.88 18.03 11.74
N TYR A 241 -10.10 18.36 10.71
CA TYR A 241 -9.83 19.75 10.35
C TYR A 241 -11.11 20.50 9.93
N ASP A 242 -11.96 19.86 9.12
CA ASP A 242 -13.24 20.43 8.67
C ASP A 242 -14.21 20.63 9.86
N GLU A 243 -14.29 19.68 10.79
CA GLU A 243 -15.11 19.80 12.02
C GLU A 243 -14.58 20.90 12.96
N TYR A 244 -13.26 21.03 13.08
CA TYR A 244 -12.63 22.03 13.94
C TYR A 244 -12.73 23.45 13.39
N THR A 245 -12.58 23.61 12.08
CA THR A 245 -12.68 24.93 11.43
C THR A 245 -14.12 25.32 11.08
N GLY A 246 -15.00 24.34 10.85
CA GLY A 246 -16.42 24.54 10.53
C GLY A 246 -17.24 25.15 11.66
N ASN A 247 -16.83 24.97 12.92
CA ASN A 247 -17.50 25.56 14.09
C ASN A 247 -17.09 27.01 14.39
N ASN A 248 -16.15 27.60 13.63
CA ASN A 248 -15.59 28.94 13.90
C ASN A 248 -15.92 30.01 12.83
N GLU A 249 -16.89 29.78 11.94
CA GLU A 249 -17.19 30.74 10.86
C GLU A 249 -18.70 31.02 10.70
N GLU A 250 -19.25 31.92 11.53
CA GLU A 250 -20.20 32.91 11.00
C GLU A 250 -19.41 33.86 10.09
N LEU A 251 -19.32 33.52 8.81
CA LEU A 251 -18.69 34.38 7.81
C LEU A 251 -19.69 35.39 7.23
N PRO A 252 -19.29 36.66 7.04
CA PRO A 252 -20.02 37.58 6.17
C PRO A 252 -20.12 37.00 4.75
N THR A 253 -21.30 37.12 4.18
CA THR A 253 -21.90 36.47 3.02
C THR A 253 -21.15 36.48 1.67
N ILE A 254 -19.91 36.99 1.60
CA ILE A 254 -19.18 37.21 0.35
C ILE A 254 -18.55 35.91 -0.20
N ASN A 255 -18.33 34.89 0.64
CA ASN A 255 -17.64 33.64 0.23
C ASN A 255 -18.53 32.53 -0.35
N LYS A 256 -19.85 32.74 -0.51
CA LYS A 256 -20.74 31.74 -1.15
C LYS A 256 -20.28 31.35 -2.56
N TYR A 257 -19.66 32.25 -3.32
CA TYR A 257 -19.18 31.96 -4.67
C TYR A 257 -17.98 31.00 -4.73
N LYS A 258 -17.06 31.03 -3.75
CA LYS A 258 -15.90 30.12 -3.71
C LYS A 258 -16.27 28.74 -3.19
N LEU A 259 -17.20 28.66 -2.23
CA LEU A 259 -17.68 27.38 -1.69
C LEU A 259 -18.42 26.54 -2.75
N VAL A 260 -19.20 27.18 -3.62
CA VAL A 260 -19.88 26.52 -4.76
C VAL A 260 -18.87 25.93 -5.75
N HIS A 261 -17.73 26.59 -5.98
CA HIS A 261 -16.67 26.05 -6.84
C HIS A 261 -15.87 24.91 -6.19
N TRP A 262 -15.73 24.89 -4.85
CA TRP A 262 -15.09 23.78 -4.14
C TRP A 262 -15.97 22.54 -4.11
N GLN A 263 -17.28 22.68 -3.85
CA GLN A 263 -18.25 21.59 -3.97
C GLN A 263 -18.35 21.07 -5.41
N SER A 264 -18.20 21.94 -6.42
CA SER A 264 -18.12 21.55 -7.82
C SER A 264 -16.84 20.76 -8.16
N ARG A 265 -15.73 20.99 -7.45
CA ARG A 265 -14.50 20.17 -7.56
C ARG A 265 -14.65 18.79 -6.90
N LYS A 266 -15.34 18.69 -5.76
CA LYS A 266 -15.71 17.38 -5.17
C LYS A 266 -16.61 16.57 -6.12
N LYS A 267 -17.58 17.21 -6.80
CA LYS A 267 -18.37 16.54 -7.85
C LYS A 267 -17.54 16.10 -9.07
N ARG A 268 -16.51 16.86 -9.47
CA ARG A 268 -15.63 16.45 -10.59
C ARG A 268 -14.74 15.25 -10.27
N HIS A 269 -14.37 15.02 -9.01
CA HIS A 269 -13.69 13.77 -8.63
C HIS A 269 -14.64 12.57 -8.54
N SER A 270 -15.94 12.78 -8.26
CA SER A 270 -16.96 11.72 -8.35
C SER A 270 -17.34 11.32 -9.78
N LEU A 271 -16.94 12.12 -10.79
CA LEU A 271 -17.17 11.83 -12.21
C LEU A 271 -16.11 10.93 -12.83
N TYR A 272 -15.03 10.61 -12.11
CA TYR A 272 -14.13 9.51 -12.45
C TYR A 272 -14.55 8.23 -11.73
N LYS A 273 -15.84 7.89 -11.80
CA LYS A 273 -16.21 6.47 -11.80
C LYS A 273 -15.71 5.92 -13.12
N VAL A 274 -14.54 5.28 -13.10
CA VAL A 274 -14.17 4.35 -14.16
C VAL A 274 -15.30 3.32 -14.21
N PRO A 275 -16.05 3.19 -15.31
CA PRO A 275 -16.94 2.06 -15.45
C PRO A 275 -16.04 0.83 -15.51
N TYR A 276 -16.08 -0.01 -14.48
CA TYR A 276 -15.71 -1.40 -14.65
C TYR A 276 -16.74 -1.97 -15.63
N ALA A 277 -16.32 -2.10 -16.89
CA ALA A 277 -17.01 -2.94 -17.84
C ALA A 277 -16.92 -4.37 -17.32
N VAL A 278 -18.09 -5.01 -17.27
CA VAL A 278 -18.31 -6.44 -17.00
C VAL A 278 -17.55 -7.30 -17.99
#